data_AF-A0A4Q5YUD4-F1
#
_entry.id   AF-A0A4Q5YUD4-F1
#
_cell.length_a   1.000
_cell.length_b   1.000
_cell.length_c   1.000
_cell.angle_alpha   90.00
_cell.angle_beta   90.00
_cell.angle_gamma   90.00
#
_symmetry.space_group_name_H-M   'P 1'
#
loop_
_entity.id
_entity.type
_entity.pdbx_description
1 polymer ?
#
loop_
_entity_poly.entity_id
_entity_poly.type
_entity_poly.pdbx_seq_one_letter_code
_entity_poly.pdbx_strand_id
1 'polypeptide(L)'
;MKKVFRYLLVFVLVVVILAGAFAAYVAIKGIPTYTAEKVDFKVEATPEHIANGQKLASMLCKSCHYNDGTGKFTGRKMDEAPQFGEIYSKNITNDPAHGIGKWTDGELAVLLRTGVKPDGTYLPPYMPKLVHLSDGDLQSVIAFLRSDNAWVKADNTRQPDTKPSFLTKFLTTIGAMKPFPYPKQPIPEPDTTNKVGWGEYIA
;
A
#
# COMPACT_ATOMS: atom_id res chain seq x y z
N MET A 1 -40.23 38.45 -7.49
CA MET A 1 -39.87 37.67 -6.28
C MET A 1 -40.23 36.18 -6.37
N LYS A 2 -41.49 35.77 -6.66
CA LYS A 2 -41.89 34.34 -6.73
C LYS A 2 -41.13 33.48 -7.75
N LYS A 3 -40.83 34.03 -8.95
CA LYS A 3 -40.06 33.31 -10.00
C LYS A 3 -38.61 33.05 -9.59
N VAL A 4 -37.95 34.06 -9.01
CA VAL A 4 -36.56 33.94 -8.50
C VAL A 4 -36.47 32.89 -7.40
N PHE A 5 -37.42 32.91 -6.45
CA PHE A 5 -37.50 31.89 -5.40
C PHE A 5 -37.72 30.47 -5.96
N ARG A 6 -38.59 30.32 -6.97
CA ARG A 6 -38.78 29.03 -7.68
C ARG A 6 -37.49 28.55 -8.34
N TYR A 7 -36.77 29.41 -9.04
CA TYR A 7 -35.51 29.02 -9.68
C TYR A 7 -34.43 28.66 -8.65
N LEU A 8 -34.36 29.39 -7.53
CA LEU A 8 -33.46 29.06 -6.43
C LEU A 8 -33.77 27.69 -5.82
N LEU A 9 -35.05 27.38 -5.57
CA LEU A 9 -35.45 26.06 -5.08
C LEU A 9 -35.13 24.94 -6.07
N VAL A 10 -35.40 25.14 -7.37
CA VAL A 10 -35.03 24.17 -8.41
C VAL A 10 -33.53 23.97 -8.47
N PHE A 11 -32.74 25.05 -8.39
CA PHE A 11 -31.28 24.97 -8.37
C PHE A 11 -30.78 24.16 -7.16
N VAL A 12 -31.26 24.47 -5.95
CA VAL A 12 -30.91 23.72 -4.74
C VAL A 12 -31.28 22.25 -4.87
N LEU A 13 -32.48 21.95 -5.38
CA LEU A 13 -32.93 20.57 -5.60
C LEU A 13 -32.01 19.82 -6.57
N VAL A 14 -31.62 20.44 -7.69
CA VAL A 14 -30.69 19.85 -8.66
C VAL A 14 -29.33 19.59 -8.02
N VAL A 15 -28.79 20.54 -7.26
CA VAL A 15 -27.50 20.36 -6.56
C VAL A 15 -27.57 19.20 -5.57
N VAL A 16 -28.66 19.08 -4.80
CA VAL A 16 -28.85 17.96 -3.87
C VAL A 16 -28.94 16.63 -4.59
N ILE A 17 -29.67 16.55 -5.70
CA ILE A 17 -29.76 15.32 -6.52
C ILE A 17 -28.39 14.93 -7.07
N LEU A 18 -27.63 15.89 -7.61
CA LEU A 18 -26.30 15.63 -8.14
C LEU A 18 -25.32 15.18 -7.05
N ALA A 19 -25.34 15.83 -5.88
CA ALA A 19 -24.52 15.44 -4.73
C ALA A 19 -24.87 14.04 -4.22
N GLY A 20 -26.18 13.71 -4.13
CA GLY A 20 -26.65 12.39 -3.77
C GLY A 20 -26.25 11.31 -4.78
N ALA A 21 -26.38 11.59 -6.08
CA ALA A 21 -25.96 10.71 -7.15
C ALA A 21 -24.44 10.46 -7.12
N PHE A 22 -23.64 11.51 -6.89
CA PHE A 22 -22.19 11.37 -6.75
C PHE A 22 -21.79 10.58 -5.51
N ALA A 23 -22.43 10.82 -4.36
CA ALA A 23 -22.21 10.04 -3.15
C ALA A 23 -22.56 8.56 -3.35
N ALA A 24 -23.68 8.26 -4.01
CA ALA A 24 -24.05 6.89 -4.37
C ALA A 24 -23.02 6.23 -5.30
N TYR A 25 -22.55 6.96 -6.32
CA TYR A 25 -21.48 6.50 -7.21
C TYR A 25 -20.19 6.15 -6.45
N VAL A 26 -19.74 7.02 -5.54
CA VAL A 26 -18.56 6.78 -4.68
C VAL A 26 -18.76 5.54 -3.80
N ALA A 27 -19.94 5.39 -3.20
CA ALA A 27 -20.24 4.26 -2.32
C ALA A 27 -20.21 2.91 -3.06
N ILE A 28 -20.74 2.87 -4.29
CA ILE A 28 -20.85 1.68 -5.14
C ILE A 28 -19.53 1.33 -5.82
N LYS A 29 -18.83 2.31 -6.40
CA LYS A 29 -17.59 2.07 -7.18
C LYS A 29 -16.45 1.52 -6.32
N GLY A 30 -16.32 1.99 -5.08
CA GLY A 30 -15.22 1.60 -4.21
C GLY A 30 -13.88 2.24 -4.60
N ILE A 31 -12.78 1.55 -4.31
CA ILE A 31 -11.42 2.03 -4.59
C ILE A 31 -11.11 1.86 -6.08
N PRO A 32 -10.61 2.89 -6.78
CA PRO A 32 -10.19 2.76 -8.18
C PRO A 32 -9.08 1.73 -8.36
N THR A 33 -9.12 1.01 -9.49
CA THR A 33 -8.02 0.14 -9.93
C THR A 33 -7.06 0.88 -10.84
N TYR A 34 -5.82 0.42 -10.90
CA TYR A 34 -4.75 1.00 -11.69
C TYR A 34 -4.00 -0.10 -12.43
N THR A 35 -3.36 0.25 -13.55
CA THR A 35 -2.47 -0.70 -14.24
C THR A 35 -1.15 -0.77 -13.49
N ALA A 36 -0.80 -1.95 -12.98
CA ALA A 36 0.51 -2.19 -12.40
C ALA A 36 1.57 -2.17 -13.52
N GLU A 37 2.63 -1.40 -13.31
CA GLU A 37 3.77 -1.40 -14.22
C GLU A 37 4.50 -2.73 -14.12
N LYS A 38 5.03 -3.23 -15.24
CA LYS A 38 5.88 -4.42 -15.26
C LYS A 38 7.32 -3.96 -15.33
N VAL A 39 8.06 -4.21 -14.25
CA VAL A 39 9.47 -3.80 -14.12
C VAL A 39 10.35 -5.03 -14.03
N ASP A 40 11.50 -5.00 -14.70
CA ASP A 40 12.53 -6.03 -14.53
C ASP A 40 13.40 -5.65 -13.33
N PHE A 41 12.96 -6.08 -12.14
CA PHE A 41 13.68 -5.91 -10.89
C PHE A 41 14.10 -7.31 -10.41
N LYS A 42 15.40 -7.59 -10.39
CA LYS A 42 15.95 -8.90 -10.01
C LYS A 42 16.65 -8.79 -8.68
N VAL A 43 16.27 -9.64 -7.74
CA VAL A 43 16.82 -9.64 -6.38
C VAL A 43 17.89 -10.70 -6.24
N GLU A 44 19.05 -10.30 -5.72
CA GLU A 44 20.09 -11.24 -5.30
C GLU A 44 19.97 -11.52 -3.81
N ALA A 45 19.62 -12.75 -3.45
CA ALA A 45 19.41 -13.16 -2.06
C ALA A 45 20.73 -13.57 -1.37
N THR A 46 21.68 -12.64 -1.26
CA THR A 46 22.91 -12.85 -0.49
C THR A 46 22.62 -12.82 1.02
N PRO A 47 23.45 -13.46 1.87
CA PRO A 47 23.31 -13.36 3.32
C PRO A 47 23.27 -11.92 3.83
N GLU A 48 24.04 -11.02 3.21
CA GLU A 48 24.09 -9.60 3.55
C GLU A 48 22.76 -8.90 3.24
N HIS A 49 22.19 -9.12 2.04
CA HIS A 49 20.88 -8.56 1.68
C HIS A 49 19.77 -9.09 2.58
N ILE A 50 19.78 -10.38 2.92
CA ILE A 50 18.77 -10.96 3.82
C ILE A 50 18.89 -10.34 5.22
N ALA A 51 20.12 -10.21 5.75
CA ALA A 51 20.35 -9.63 7.07
C ALA A 51 19.94 -8.15 7.13
N ASN A 52 20.26 -7.36 6.09
CA ASN A 52 19.82 -5.97 5.99
C ASN A 52 18.29 -5.87 5.84
N GLY A 53 17.72 -6.71 4.97
CA GLY A 53 16.28 -6.79 4.74
C GLY A 53 15.49 -7.13 5.99
N GLN A 54 16.01 -8.02 6.84
CA GLN A 54 15.39 -8.34 8.12
C GLN A 54 15.32 -7.13 9.05
N LYS A 55 16.40 -6.31 9.10
CA LYS A 55 16.42 -5.07 9.88
C LYS A 55 15.39 -4.08 9.35
N LEU A 56 15.37 -3.84 8.04
CA LEU A 56 14.41 -2.94 7.40
C LEU A 56 12.97 -3.41 7.61
N ALA A 57 12.69 -4.70 7.41
CA ALA A 57 11.36 -5.28 7.63
C ALA A 57 10.92 -5.19 9.10
N SER A 58 11.86 -5.24 10.05
CA SER A 58 11.55 -5.05 11.47
C SER A 58 11.04 -3.63 11.78
N MET A 59 11.48 -2.62 11.03
CA MET A 59 11.09 -1.22 11.20
C MET A 59 9.86 -0.86 10.34
N LEU A 60 9.83 -1.35 9.10
CA LEU A 60 8.88 -0.92 8.07
C LEU A 60 7.64 -1.83 7.94
N CYS A 61 7.76 -3.11 8.28
CA CYS A 61 6.71 -4.11 8.01
C CYS A 61 6.12 -4.71 9.29
N LYS A 62 6.95 -4.93 10.31
CA LYS A 62 6.61 -5.73 11.49
C LYS A 62 5.42 -5.16 12.27
N SER A 63 5.34 -3.84 12.47
CA SER A 63 4.25 -3.19 13.22
C SER A 63 2.85 -3.45 12.67
N CYS A 64 2.75 -3.63 11.35
CA CYS A 64 1.50 -3.87 10.65
C CYS A 64 1.29 -5.34 10.30
N HIS A 65 2.32 -6.05 9.86
CA HIS A 65 2.16 -7.39 9.28
C HIS A 65 2.45 -8.54 10.26
N TYR A 66 3.25 -8.32 11.30
CA TYR A 66 3.57 -9.37 12.26
C TYR A 66 2.40 -9.67 13.16
N ASN A 67 2.14 -10.96 13.35
CA ASN A 67 1.07 -11.46 14.18
C ASN A 67 1.65 -12.38 15.25
N ASP A 68 1.60 -11.94 16.50
CA ASP A 68 2.16 -12.64 17.65
C ASP A 68 1.55 -14.03 17.85
N GLY A 69 0.28 -14.24 17.45
CA GLY A 69 -0.38 -15.54 17.52
C GLY A 69 0.19 -16.58 16.56
N THR A 70 0.76 -16.14 15.43
CA THR A 70 1.38 -17.04 14.43
C THR A 70 2.91 -16.98 14.45
N GLY A 71 3.50 -15.95 15.06
CA GLY A 71 4.95 -15.69 15.00
C GLY A 71 5.46 -15.29 13.61
N LYS A 72 4.56 -14.85 12.72
CA LYS A 72 4.82 -14.65 11.28
C LYS A 72 4.16 -13.37 10.76
N PHE A 73 4.53 -12.98 9.54
CA PHE A 73 3.92 -11.87 8.80
C PHE A 73 2.59 -12.25 8.14
N THR A 74 1.65 -12.79 8.92
CA THR A 74 0.32 -13.20 8.45
C THR A 74 -0.70 -12.06 8.41
N GLY A 75 -0.32 -10.87 8.85
CA GLY A 75 -1.19 -9.70 8.94
C GLY A 75 -2.06 -9.69 10.20
N ARG A 76 -2.74 -8.56 10.42
CA ARG A 76 -3.68 -8.33 11.52
C ARG A 76 -4.67 -7.22 11.17
N LYS A 77 -5.68 -7.06 12.04
CA LYS A 77 -6.56 -5.89 12.01
C LYS A 77 -5.76 -4.64 12.41
N MET A 78 -6.01 -3.54 11.68
CA MET A 78 -5.44 -2.24 11.95
C MET A 78 -6.49 -1.38 12.67
N ASP A 79 -6.26 -1.11 13.96
CA ASP A 79 -7.17 -0.35 14.81
C ASP A 79 -6.73 1.14 14.95
N GLU A 80 -5.57 1.48 14.39
CA GLU A 80 -4.92 2.79 14.55
C GLU A 80 -5.55 3.90 13.69
N ALA A 81 -6.35 3.55 12.68
CA ALA A 81 -6.93 4.53 11.75
C ALA A 81 -8.38 4.20 11.33
N PRO A 82 -9.33 4.14 12.29
CA PRO A 82 -10.71 3.73 12.03
C PRO A 82 -11.46 4.65 11.07
N GLN A 83 -11.02 5.91 10.91
CA GLN A 83 -11.58 6.86 9.93
C GLN A 83 -11.48 6.36 8.48
N PHE A 84 -10.51 5.49 8.18
CA PHE A 84 -10.34 4.93 6.85
C PHE A 84 -11.16 3.66 6.60
N GLY A 85 -11.82 3.12 7.62
CA GLY A 85 -12.67 1.94 7.56
C GLY A 85 -12.13 0.77 8.37
N GLU A 86 -12.66 -0.42 8.11
CA GLU A 86 -12.17 -1.66 8.74
C GLU A 86 -11.02 -2.22 7.91
N ILE A 87 -9.78 -1.94 8.32
CA ILE A 87 -8.57 -2.23 7.56
C ILE A 87 -7.84 -3.45 8.14
N TYR A 88 -7.33 -4.29 7.25
CA TYR A 88 -6.49 -5.44 7.60
C TYR A 88 -5.20 -5.38 6.80
N SER A 89 -4.05 -5.45 7.48
CA SER A 89 -2.81 -5.78 6.79
C SER A 89 -2.90 -7.21 6.28
N LYS A 90 -2.24 -7.50 5.15
CA LYS A 90 -2.36 -8.79 4.48
C LYS A 90 -1.21 -9.72 4.84
N ASN A 91 -1.41 -11.01 4.62
CA ASN A 91 -0.36 -12.01 4.74
C ASN A 91 0.71 -11.74 3.67
N ILE A 92 1.97 -11.56 4.10
CA ILE A 92 3.13 -11.34 3.24
C ILE A 92 4.19 -12.44 3.43
N THR A 93 3.76 -13.62 3.89
CA THR A 93 4.61 -14.81 3.91
C THR A 93 4.76 -15.40 2.50
N ASN A 94 5.67 -16.36 2.34
CA ASN A 94 5.89 -17.10 1.10
C ASN A 94 4.76 -18.09 0.74
N ASP A 95 3.59 -17.98 1.36
CA ASP A 95 2.42 -18.77 0.98
C ASP A 95 1.94 -18.40 -0.43
N PRO A 96 1.68 -19.40 -1.31
CA PRO A 96 1.34 -19.16 -2.70
C PRO A 96 -0.16 -18.85 -2.93
N ALA A 97 -1.03 -19.01 -1.93
CA ALA A 97 -2.47 -18.80 -2.07
C ALA A 97 -2.93 -17.49 -1.41
N HIS A 98 -2.42 -17.20 -0.22
CA HIS A 98 -2.82 -16.09 0.63
C HIS A 98 -1.69 -15.10 0.90
N GLY A 99 -0.44 -15.49 0.65
CA GLY A 99 0.75 -14.66 0.77
C GLY A 99 1.25 -14.10 -0.55
N ILE A 100 2.56 -13.80 -0.60
CA ILE A 100 3.28 -13.23 -1.76
C ILE A 100 4.09 -14.28 -2.54
N GLY A 101 3.93 -15.57 -2.22
CA GLY A 101 4.78 -16.65 -2.76
C GLY A 101 4.77 -16.78 -4.28
N LYS A 102 3.71 -16.31 -4.96
CA LYS A 102 3.59 -16.34 -6.44
C LYS A 102 4.02 -15.06 -7.13
N TRP A 103 4.19 -13.97 -6.40
CA TRP A 103 4.49 -12.68 -7.00
C TRP A 103 5.94 -12.68 -7.48
N THR A 104 6.26 -11.89 -8.48
CA THR A 104 7.64 -11.64 -8.91
C THR A 104 8.28 -10.52 -8.07
N ASP A 105 9.60 -10.38 -8.13
CA ASP A 105 10.28 -9.32 -7.40
C ASP A 105 9.95 -7.92 -7.95
N GLY A 106 9.77 -7.79 -9.27
CA GLY A 106 9.27 -6.56 -9.89
C GLY A 106 7.86 -6.18 -9.43
N GLU A 107 6.98 -7.17 -9.26
CA GLU A 107 5.64 -6.94 -8.71
C GLU A 107 5.68 -6.47 -7.26
N LEU A 108 6.58 -7.03 -6.43
CA LEU A 108 6.80 -6.56 -5.07
C LEU A 108 7.40 -5.15 -5.05
N ALA A 109 8.37 -4.85 -5.90
CA ALA A 109 8.95 -3.53 -6.04
C ALA A 109 7.88 -2.48 -6.39
N VAL A 110 7.02 -2.79 -7.37
CA VAL A 110 5.91 -1.91 -7.77
C VAL A 110 4.92 -1.72 -6.64
N LEU A 111 4.53 -2.78 -5.92
CA LEU A 111 3.66 -2.67 -4.75
C LEU A 111 4.26 -1.74 -3.70
N LEU A 112 5.53 -1.96 -3.31
CA LEU A 112 6.18 -1.21 -2.25
C LEU A 112 6.38 0.26 -2.61
N ARG A 113 6.63 0.58 -3.89
CA ARG A 113 6.79 1.95 -4.39
C ARG A 113 5.46 2.68 -4.58
N THR A 114 4.45 2.00 -5.15
CA THR A 114 3.25 2.67 -5.68
C THR A 114 1.98 2.38 -4.88
N GLY A 115 1.95 1.25 -4.16
CA GLY A 115 0.75 0.71 -3.52
C GLY A 115 -0.18 -0.05 -4.46
N VAL A 116 0.22 -0.32 -5.70
CA VAL A 116 -0.59 -1.06 -6.68
C VAL A 116 -0.17 -2.53 -6.69
N LYS A 117 -1.13 -3.43 -6.47
CA LYS A 117 -0.94 -4.88 -6.56
C LYS A 117 -0.85 -5.36 -8.01
N PRO A 118 -0.36 -6.58 -8.27
CA PRO A 118 -0.32 -7.16 -9.62
C PRO A 118 -1.67 -7.23 -10.33
N ASP A 119 -2.76 -7.40 -9.57
CA ASP A 119 -4.14 -7.41 -10.08
C ASP A 119 -4.72 -6.00 -10.34
N GLY A 120 -3.93 -4.95 -10.10
CA GLY A 120 -4.32 -3.55 -10.24
C GLY A 120 -5.09 -2.98 -9.05
N THR A 121 -5.31 -3.75 -7.99
CA THR A 121 -5.89 -3.24 -6.75
C THR A 121 -4.95 -2.22 -6.13
N TYR A 122 -5.42 -0.99 -5.93
CA TYR A 122 -4.68 0.01 -5.17
C TYR A 122 -4.92 -0.14 -3.68
N LEU A 123 -3.85 0.02 -2.91
CA LEU A 123 -3.86 0.17 -1.46
C LEU A 123 -3.83 1.67 -1.12
N PRO A 124 -4.94 2.26 -0.66
CA PRO A 124 -4.98 3.62 -0.12
C PRO A 124 -3.94 3.87 0.98
N PRO A 125 -3.73 5.12 1.44
CA PRO A 125 -2.54 5.51 2.20
C PRO A 125 -2.41 4.90 3.60
N TYR A 126 -3.33 4.02 4.02
CA TYR A 126 -3.15 3.23 5.25
C TYR A 126 -1.98 2.23 5.16
N MET A 127 -1.52 1.84 3.96
CA MET A 127 -0.20 1.22 3.80
C MET A 127 0.82 2.31 3.43
N PRO A 128 1.90 2.55 4.18
CA PRO A 128 2.97 3.44 3.76
C PRO A 128 3.68 2.93 2.51
N LYS A 129 4.12 3.84 1.64
CA LYS A 129 4.84 3.50 0.39
C LYS A 129 6.30 3.86 0.59
N LEU A 130 7.18 2.98 0.16
CA LEU A 130 8.63 3.12 0.31
C LEU A 130 9.18 3.93 -0.88
N VAL A 131 8.64 5.12 -1.12
CA VAL A 131 8.91 5.94 -2.32
C VAL A 131 10.35 6.45 -2.41
N HIS A 132 11.05 6.57 -1.27
CA HIS A 132 12.41 7.12 -1.19
C HIS A 132 13.47 6.10 -0.76
N LEU A 133 13.07 4.85 -0.47
CA LEU A 133 14.02 3.79 -0.12
C LEU A 133 15.02 3.59 -1.28
N SER A 134 16.30 3.35 -1.02
CA SER A 134 17.25 3.05 -2.10
C SER A 134 16.87 1.74 -2.79
N ASP A 135 17.32 1.54 -4.03
CA ASP A 135 17.05 0.29 -4.73
C ASP A 135 17.79 -0.90 -4.08
N GLY A 136 18.95 -0.72 -3.45
CA GLY A 136 19.63 -1.79 -2.72
C GLY A 136 18.97 -2.13 -1.39
N ASP A 137 18.39 -1.16 -0.68
CA ASP A 137 17.56 -1.44 0.49
C ASP A 137 16.23 -2.09 0.09
N LEU A 138 15.61 -1.66 -1.02
CA LEU A 138 14.43 -2.32 -1.57
C LEU A 138 14.72 -3.78 -1.95
N GLN A 139 15.87 -4.03 -2.60
CA GLN A 139 16.35 -5.37 -2.90
C GLN A 139 16.55 -6.19 -1.61
N SER A 140 17.13 -5.58 -0.58
CA SER A 140 17.32 -6.23 0.72
C SER A 140 15.98 -6.64 1.35
N VAL A 141 14.99 -5.74 1.37
CA VAL A 141 13.63 -6.04 1.86
C VAL A 141 13.03 -7.23 1.12
N ILE A 142 13.09 -7.22 -0.22
CA ILE A 142 12.52 -8.32 -1.01
C ILE A 142 13.30 -9.63 -0.80
N ALA A 143 14.65 -9.58 -0.74
CA ALA A 143 15.49 -10.74 -0.45
C ALA A 143 15.10 -11.38 0.89
N PHE A 144 14.88 -10.57 1.92
CA PHE A 144 14.38 -11.04 3.21
C PHE A 144 12.99 -11.66 3.10
N LEU A 145 12.05 -11.01 2.40
CA LEU A 145 10.69 -11.56 2.21
C LEU A 145 10.71 -12.93 1.51
N ARG A 146 11.69 -13.18 0.64
CA ARG A 146 11.90 -14.46 -0.06
C ARG A 146 12.71 -15.50 0.72
N SER A 147 13.28 -15.12 1.85
CA SER A 147 14.18 -16.00 2.62
C SER A 147 13.45 -17.15 3.32
N ASP A 148 14.21 -18.03 3.95
CA ASP A 148 13.72 -19.10 4.83
C ASP A 148 13.52 -18.65 6.29
N ASN A 149 13.61 -17.34 6.57
CA ASN A 149 13.41 -16.81 7.90
C ASN A 149 12.02 -17.16 8.44
N ALA A 150 11.94 -17.48 9.73
CA ALA A 150 10.71 -17.91 10.39
C ALA A 150 9.54 -16.94 10.19
N TRP A 151 9.78 -15.62 10.13
CA TRP A 151 8.71 -14.60 10.00
C TRP A 151 8.00 -14.66 8.65
N VAL A 152 8.67 -15.14 7.60
CA VAL A 152 8.17 -15.11 6.22
C VAL A 152 7.92 -16.51 5.66
N LYS A 153 8.25 -17.57 6.41
CA LYS A 153 7.87 -18.94 6.06
C LYS A 153 6.36 -19.01 5.78
N ALA A 154 6.02 -19.77 4.74
CA ALA A 154 4.65 -19.92 4.29
C ALA A 154 3.68 -20.22 5.44
N ASP A 155 2.54 -19.54 5.40
CA ASP A 155 1.44 -19.71 6.32
C ASP A 155 0.14 -19.39 5.57
N ASN A 156 -0.85 -20.27 5.69
CA ASN A 156 -2.09 -20.15 4.92
C ASN A 156 -3.13 -19.24 5.59
N THR A 157 -2.77 -18.50 6.64
CA THR A 157 -3.67 -17.54 7.29
C THR A 157 -4.21 -16.53 6.28
N ARG A 158 -5.54 -16.52 6.11
CA ARG A 158 -6.25 -15.56 5.26
C ARG A 158 -6.80 -14.43 6.10
N GLN A 159 -6.33 -13.21 5.83
CA GLN A 159 -6.90 -12.02 6.45
C GLN A 159 -8.22 -11.61 5.76
N PRO A 160 -9.24 -11.20 6.53
CA PRO A 160 -10.49 -10.69 5.98
C PRO A 160 -10.28 -9.54 4.99
N ASP A 161 -11.27 -9.33 4.14
CA ASP A 161 -11.24 -8.21 3.21
C ASP A 161 -11.45 -6.89 3.93
N THR A 162 -10.65 -5.90 3.52
CA THR A 162 -10.75 -4.54 4.04
C THR A 162 -12.04 -3.90 3.56
N LYS A 163 -12.71 -3.14 4.43
CA LYS A 163 -13.92 -2.36 4.11
C LYS A 163 -13.61 -0.87 4.23
N PRO A 164 -13.19 -0.21 3.14
CA PRO A 164 -12.88 1.22 3.16
C PRO A 164 -14.11 2.06 3.51
N SER A 165 -13.92 3.09 4.33
CA SER A 165 -14.97 4.06 4.66
C SER A 165 -15.39 4.87 3.43
N PHE A 166 -16.53 5.56 3.53
CA PHE A 166 -16.95 6.52 2.50
C PHE A 166 -15.87 7.58 2.24
N LEU A 167 -15.21 8.07 3.30
CA LEU A 167 -14.12 9.05 3.19
C LEU A 167 -12.98 8.52 2.33
N THR A 168 -12.51 7.29 2.57
CA THR A 168 -11.44 6.68 1.77
C THR A 168 -11.83 6.54 0.30
N LYS A 169 -13.06 6.06 0.04
CA LYS A 169 -13.60 5.94 -1.32
C LYS A 169 -13.71 7.30 -2.01
N PHE A 170 -14.16 8.33 -1.29
CA PHE A 170 -14.28 9.69 -1.79
C PHE A 170 -12.91 10.27 -2.16
N LEU A 171 -11.95 10.24 -1.24
CA LEU A 171 -10.60 10.81 -1.44
C LEU A 171 -9.84 10.14 -2.59
N THR A 172 -10.01 8.83 -2.75
CA THR A 172 -9.42 8.09 -3.88
C THR A 172 -10.15 8.37 -5.20
N THR A 173 -11.48 8.54 -5.18
CA THR A 173 -12.28 8.85 -6.38
C THR A 173 -11.98 10.23 -6.94
N ILE A 174 -11.78 11.24 -6.09
CA ILE A 174 -11.44 12.60 -6.53
C ILE A 174 -9.94 12.79 -6.84
N GLY A 175 -9.13 11.74 -6.68
CA GLY A 175 -7.70 11.76 -7.00
C GLY A 175 -6.81 12.40 -5.92
N ALA A 176 -7.33 12.71 -4.74
CA ALA A 176 -6.54 13.22 -3.62
C ALA A 176 -5.58 12.15 -3.05
N MET A 177 -5.93 10.87 -3.20
CA MET A 177 -5.13 9.71 -2.79
C MET A 177 -4.94 8.77 -3.97
N LYS A 178 -4.00 9.10 -4.86
CA LYS A 178 -3.61 8.29 -6.01
C LYS A 178 -2.27 7.57 -5.78
N PRO A 179 -1.97 6.48 -6.49
CA PRO A 179 -0.66 5.86 -6.46
C PRO A 179 0.47 6.85 -6.79
N PHE A 180 1.63 6.64 -6.17
CA PHE A 180 2.85 7.28 -6.61
C PHE A 180 3.30 6.67 -7.94
N PRO A 181 3.91 7.46 -8.84
CA PRO A 181 4.54 6.90 -10.02
C PRO A 181 5.71 6.00 -9.60
N TYR A 182 5.95 4.94 -10.35
CA TYR A 182 7.20 4.19 -10.19
C TYR A 182 8.38 5.07 -10.64
N PRO A 183 9.54 5.02 -9.96
CA PRO A 183 10.72 5.78 -10.36
C PRO A 183 11.21 5.41 -11.77
N LYS A 184 11.48 6.41 -12.61
CA LYS A 184 12.04 6.18 -13.96
C LYS A 184 13.54 5.89 -13.97
N GLN A 185 14.21 6.17 -12.87
CA GLN A 185 15.64 5.96 -12.68
C GLN A 185 15.84 5.26 -11.33
N PRO A 186 16.90 4.46 -11.17
CA PRO A 186 17.23 3.85 -9.90
C PRO A 186 17.37 4.88 -8.79
N ILE A 187 16.87 4.56 -7.60
CA ILE A 187 17.07 5.41 -6.43
C ILE A 187 18.41 5.02 -5.80
N PRO A 188 19.41 5.93 -5.80
CA PRO A 188 20.75 5.61 -5.35
C PRO A 188 20.80 5.33 -3.86
N GLU A 189 21.84 4.61 -3.44
CA GLU A 189 22.19 4.51 -2.02
C GLU A 189 22.49 5.89 -1.45
N PRO A 190 22.09 6.14 -0.19
CA PRO A 190 22.38 7.41 0.44
C PRO A 190 23.87 7.54 0.75
N ASP A 191 24.42 8.72 0.51
CA ASP A 191 25.80 9.04 0.88
C ASP A 191 25.92 9.22 2.40
N THR A 192 26.46 8.20 3.07
CA THR A 192 26.65 8.18 4.53
C THR A 192 27.69 9.20 5.04
N THR A 193 28.47 9.80 4.15
CA THR A 193 29.39 10.90 4.48
C THR A 193 28.67 12.24 4.55
N ASN A 194 27.63 12.43 3.75
CA ASN A 194 26.70 13.55 3.85
C ASN A 194 25.70 13.31 4.99
N LYS A 195 25.99 13.82 6.19
CA LYS A 195 25.15 13.60 7.38
C LYS A 195 23.72 14.12 7.26
N VAL A 196 23.50 15.20 6.51
CA VAL A 196 22.15 15.73 6.27
C VAL A 196 21.38 14.80 5.34
N GLY A 197 21.96 14.45 4.19
CA GLY A 197 21.33 13.54 3.24
C GLY A 197 21.09 12.14 3.83
N TRP A 198 22.02 11.64 4.64
CA TRP A 198 21.83 10.41 5.41
C TRP A 198 20.71 10.54 6.44
N GLY A 199 20.61 11.68 7.14
CA GLY A 199 19.54 11.97 8.09
C GLY A 199 18.17 11.99 7.42
N GLU A 200 18.04 12.62 6.26
CA GLU A 200 16.81 12.64 5.46
C GLU A 200 16.37 11.25 5.00
N TYR A 201 17.32 10.36 4.74
CA TYR A 201 17.04 8.99 4.30
C TYR A 201 16.48 8.09 5.41
N ILE A 202 16.97 8.25 6.64
CA ILE A 202 16.61 7.37 7.77
C ILE A 202 15.49 7.91 8.67
N ALA A 203 15.04 9.14 8.45
CA ALA A 203 13.98 9.81 9.21
C ALA A 203 12.58 9.36 8.77
#